data_AF-A0A6H1ZI95-F1
#
_entry.id   AF-A0A6H1ZI95-F1
#
_cell.length_a   1.000
_cell.length_b   1.000
_cell.length_c   1.000
_cell.angle_alpha   90.00
_cell.angle_beta   90.00
_cell.angle_gamma   90.00
#
_symmetry.space_group_name_H-M   'P 1'
#
loop_
_entity.id
_entity.type
_entity.pdbx_description
1 polymer ?
#
loop_
_entity_poly.entity_id
_entity_poly.type
_entity_poly.pdbx_seq_one_letter_code
_entity_poly.pdbx_strand_id
1 'polypeptide(L)'
;ATTISGCSYGINSGSGHTATTITGCNNGIYLGSGNTVTTISGCANGIYSGSGNTVTTISGCSNGIYSGSGNNTTTISGCSNGIKYGSGNRIENMSGNTADFDTSGTTYASGGIIPSTPVNNSLDQDGEATFLFSEDHAGVFGAQKIFQSFGDAIKCAAGEGDPTPNQRSGGNDTLIELSNLQANLSGGYANNKVLAWEPRKVRILATSGVSKTYRFYIQSTFALTADEIKLKALYHASGANTEWTLIESDETITVRDDLDDWDQYLEVTINPARTGWIMFEIELYLYSVGGRVYIDPLVVIS
;
A
#
# COMPACT_ATOMS: atom_id res chain seq x y z
N ALA A 1 30.82 6.90 -19.97
CA ALA A 1 30.57 5.89 -18.93
C ALA A 1 31.42 6.27 -17.73
N THR A 2 30.79 6.55 -16.60
CA THR A 2 31.48 6.95 -15.38
C THR A 2 31.34 5.80 -14.39
N THR A 3 32.46 5.16 -14.06
CA THR A 3 32.54 4.17 -12.99
C THR A 3 33.12 4.86 -11.76
N ILE A 4 32.42 4.73 -10.63
CA ILE A 4 32.84 5.25 -9.32
C ILE A 4 33.00 4.06 -8.39
N SER A 5 34.14 3.95 -7.71
CA SER A 5 34.41 2.76 -6.89
C SER A 5 35.24 3.02 -5.65
N GLY A 6 34.94 2.30 -4.56
CA GLY A 6 35.76 2.28 -3.36
C GLY A 6 35.79 3.59 -2.56
N CYS A 7 34.80 4.46 -2.77
CA CYS A 7 34.71 5.75 -2.08
C CYS A 7 33.77 5.66 -0.85
N SER A 8 33.83 6.64 0.05
CA SER A 8 32.80 6.75 1.08
C SER A 8 31.41 6.94 0.46
N TYR A 9 31.32 7.83 -0.54
CA TYR A 9 30.07 8.14 -1.24
C TYR A 9 30.33 8.16 -2.74
N GLY A 10 29.55 7.41 -3.52
CA GLY A 10 29.63 7.47 -4.98
C GLY A 10 29.12 8.82 -5.50
N ILE A 11 27.92 9.19 -5.09
CA ILE A 11 27.36 10.54 -5.22
C ILE A 11 27.11 11.07 -3.81
N ASN A 12 27.77 12.17 -3.46
CA ASN A 12 27.61 12.82 -2.16
C ASN A 12 26.75 14.08 -2.30
N SER A 13 25.48 13.98 -1.92
CA SER A 13 24.49 15.03 -2.09
C SER A 13 24.38 15.47 -3.56
N GLY A 14 23.69 16.59 -3.82
CA GLY A 14 23.56 17.14 -5.17
C GLY A 14 22.45 16.47 -5.98
N SER A 15 22.25 17.00 -7.19
CA SER A 15 21.14 16.59 -8.05
C SER A 15 21.51 16.53 -9.52
N GLY A 16 20.80 15.68 -10.27
CA GLY A 16 20.95 15.53 -11.71
C GLY A 16 22.26 14.87 -12.16
N HIS A 17 22.99 14.21 -11.26
CA HIS A 17 24.19 13.47 -11.65
C HIS A 17 23.82 12.20 -12.41
N THR A 18 24.69 11.81 -13.34
CA THR A 18 24.57 10.55 -14.07
C THR A 18 25.80 9.70 -13.87
N ALA A 19 25.62 8.42 -13.51
CA ALA A 19 26.71 7.45 -13.43
C ALA A 19 26.31 6.13 -14.10
N THR A 20 27.28 5.43 -14.68
CA THR A 20 27.02 4.09 -15.24
C THR A 20 27.10 3.05 -14.13
N THR A 21 28.16 3.09 -13.33
CA THR A 21 28.36 2.10 -12.27
C THR A 21 28.90 2.77 -11.02
N ILE A 22 28.32 2.46 -9.87
CA ILE A 22 28.84 2.81 -8.55
C ILE A 22 29.03 1.50 -7.78
N THR A 23 30.23 1.21 -7.31
CA THR A 23 30.51 -0.09 -6.67
C THR A 23 31.44 0.00 -5.46
N GLY A 24 31.15 -0.81 -4.43
CA GLY A 24 32.04 -0.93 -3.26
C GLY A 24 32.18 0.37 -2.46
N CYS A 25 31.19 1.25 -2.50
CA CYS A 25 31.16 2.47 -1.69
C CYS A 25 30.45 2.23 -0.35
N ASN A 26 30.61 3.10 0.65
CA ASN A 26 29.73 3.00 1.83
C ASN A 26 28.28 3.31 1.40
N ASN A 27 28.07 4.41 0.68
CA ASN A 27 26.78 4.68 0.04
C ASN A 27 26.98 4.92 -1.46
N GLY A 28 26.16 4.26 -2.29
CA GLY A 28 26.15 4.53 -3.73
C GLY A 28 25.71 5.96 -4.00
N ILE A 29 24.54 6.32 -3.50
CA ILE A 29 24.02 7.69 -3.43
C ILE A 29 23.78 8.05 -1.96
N TYR A 30 24.31 9.18 -1.51
CA TYR A 30 24.10 9.70 -0.15
C TYR A 30 23.40 11.05 -0.22
N LEU A 31 22.18 11.18 0.31
CA LEU A 31 21.38 12.42 0.35
C LEU A 31 21.09 13.08 -1.02
N GLY A 32 21.49 12.46 -2.12
CA GLY A 32 21.32 13.00 -3.47
C GLY A 32 19.88 12.90 -3.96
N SER A 33 19.48 13.83 -4.82
CA SER A 33 18.15 13.86 -5.42
C SER A 33 18.14 13.86 -6.95
N GLY A 34 17.19 13.17 -7.57
CA GLY A 34 17.03 13.22 -9.03
C GLY A 34 18.24 12.71 -9.83
N ASN A 35 19.10 11.87 -9.25
CA ASN A 35 20.24 11.31 -9.96
C ASN A 35 19.84 10.09 -10.78
N THR A 36 20.57 9.80 -11.84
CA THR A 36 20.35 8.63 -12.71
C THR A 36 21.57 7.72 -12.66
N VAL A 37 21.41 6.47 -12.22
CA VAL A 37 22.50 5.51 -12.14
C VAL A 37 22.08 4.18 -12.76
N THR A 38 22.90 3.61 -13.66
CA THR A 38 22.54 2.29 -14.21
C THR A 38 22.71 1.20 -13.16
N THR A 39 23.89 1.08 -12.55
CA THR A 39 24.15 0.01 -11.56
C THR A 39 24.77 0.57 -10.29
N ILE A 40 24.22 0.17 -9.14
CA ILE A 40 24.84 0.31 -7.83
C ILE A 40 25.04 -1.08 -7.25
N SER A 41 26.26 -1.42 -6.84
CA SER A 41 26.57 -2.76 -6.34
C SER A 41 27.52 -2.78 -5.16
N GLY A 42 27.37 -3.76 -4.26
CA GLY A 42 28.36 -4.03 -3.21
C GLY A 42 28.58 -2.87 -2.22
N CYS A 43 27.59 -1.99 -2.06
CA CYS A 43 27.68 -0.85 -1.14
C CYS A 43 27.06 -1.20 0.22
N ALA A 44 27.33 -0.45 1.29
CA ALA A 44 26.54 -0.63 2.51
C ALA A 44 25.09 -0.22 2.26
N ASN A 45 24.87 0.93 1.63
CA ASN A 45 23.56 1.31 1.10
C ASN A 45 23.65 1.65 -0.39
N GLY A 46 22.73 1.13 -1.21
CA GLY A 46 22.62 1.56 -2.61
C GLY A 46 22.25 3.04 -2.68
N ILE A 47 21.15 3.39 -2.01
CA ILE A 47 20.70 4.77 -1.78
C ILE A 47 20.51 4.98 -0.27
N TYR A 48 21.09 6.04 0.29
CA TYR A 48 20.89 6.45 1.67
C TYR A 48 20.25 7.84 1.74
N SER A 49 19.03 7.93 2.26
CA SER A 49 18.27 9.17 2.44
C SER A 49 18.14 10.03 1.17
N GLY A 50 18.29 9.42 -0.01
CA GLY A 50 18.15 10.09 -1.30
C GLY A 50 16.71 10.09 -1.78
N SER A 51 16.35 11.07 -2.62
CA SER A 51 14.98 11.24 -3.10
C SER A 51 14.86 11.36 -4.62
N GLY A 52 13.84 10.75 -5.21
CA GLY A 52 13.57 10.90 -6.65
C GLY A 52 14.67 10.39 -7.59
N ASN A 53 15.60 9.55 -7.10
CA ASN A 53 16.65 9.00 -7.94
C ASN A 53 16.09 7.88 -8.83
N THR A 54 16.68 7.71 -10.01
CA THR A 54 16.37 6.62 -10.92
C THR A 54 17.56 5.69 -11.00
N VAL A 55 17.38 4.43 -10.60
CA VAL A 55 18.45 3.42 -10.63
C VAL A 55 18.00 2.17 -11.37
N THR A 56 18.73 1.68 -12.37
CA THR A 56 18.28 0.46 -13.06
C THR A 56 18.47 -0.76 -12.16
N THR A 57 19.63 -0.91 -11.53
CA THR A 57 19.93 -2.07 -10.70
C THR A 57 20.65 -1.68 -9.41
N ILE A 58 20.13 -2.13 -8.28
CA ILE A 58 20.82 -2.12 -7.00
C ILE A 58 21.03 -3.58 -6.57
N SER A 59 22.27 -3.96 -6.25
CA SER A 59 22.54 -5.35 -5.88
C SER A 59 23.66 -5.54 -4.86
N GLY A 60 23.55 -6.60 -4.05
CA GLY A 60 24.63 -6.99 -3.14
C GLY A 60 24.94 -5.96 -2.05
N CYS A 61 23.96 -5.12 -1.68
CA CYS A 61 24.14 -4.08 -0.66
C CYS A 61 23.63 -4.56 0.72
N SER A 62 24.04 -3.92 1.82
CA SER A 62 23.34 -4.19 3.10
C SER A 62 21.90 -3.71 3.04
N ASN A 63 21.65 -2.50 2.54
CA ASN A 63 20.32 -2.03 2.17
C ASN A 63 20.31 -1.58 0.70
N GLY A 64 19.32 -1.99 -0.08
CA GLY A 64 19.12 -1.44 -1.43
C GLY A 64 18.82 0.05 -1.35
N ILE A 65 17.74 0.38 -0.63
CA ILE A 65 17.36 1.76 -0.30
C ILE A 65 17.16 1.86 1.22
N TYR A 66 17.83 2.82 1.86
CA TYR A 66 17.70 3.13 3.28
C TYR A 66 17.21 4.55 3.48
N SER A 67 16.04 4.72 4.12
CA SER A 67 15.40 6.03 4.38
C SER A 67 15.19 6.91 3.12
N GLY A 68 15.24 6.31 1.93
CA GLY A 68 15.04 7.02 0.67
C GLY A 68 13.57 7.12 0.30
N SER A 69 13.20 8.19 -0.41
CA SER A 69 11.82 8.45 -0.79
C SER A 69 11.62 8.73 -2.29
N GLY A 70 10.53 8.26 -2.86
CA GLY A 70 10.18 8.56 -4.26
C GLY A 70 11.19 8.07 -5.30
N ASN A 71 12.09 7.14 -4.96
CA ASN A 71 13.08 6.63 -5.91
C ASN A 71 12.44 5.61 -6.86
N ASN A 72 12.87 5.58 -8.12
CA ASN A 72 12.47 4.62 -9.12
C ASN A 72 13.60 3.62 -9.32
N THR A 73 13.36 2.32 -9.08
CA THR A 73 14.37 1.28 -9.30
C THR A 73 13.82 0.09 -10.07
N THR A 74 14.46 -0.31 -11.16
CA THR A 74 13.99 -1.48 -11.93
C THR A 74 14.24 -2.79 -11.20
N THR A 75 15.39 -2.94 -10.54
CA THR A 75 15.73 -4.18 -9.82
C THR A 75 16.49 -3.92 -8.53
N ILE A 76 16.01 -4.51 -7.42
CA ILE A 76 16.76 -4.63 -6.17
C ILE A 76 16.92 -6.12 -5.85
N SER A 77 18.17 -6.58 -5.71
CA SER A 77 18.44 -8.01 -5.45
C SER A 77 19.69 -8.30 -4.65
N GLY A 78 19.70 -9.43 -3.93
CA GLY A 78 20.89 -9.86 -3.18
C GLY A 78 21.29 -8.93 -2.04
N CYS A 79 20.38 -8.09 -1.55
CA CYS A 79 20.63 -7.22 -0.42
C CYS A 79 20.20 -7.87 0.90
N SER A 80 20.72 -7.41 2.04
CA SER A 80 20.16 -7.84 3.33
C SER A 80 18.73 -7.32 3.48
N ASN A 81 18.51 -6.03 3.21
CA ASN A 81 17.19 -5.44 3.07
C ASN A 81 17.03 -4.81 1.68
N GLY A 82 15.94 -5.09 0.97
CA GLY A 82 15.61 -4.42 -0.28
C GLY A 82 15.35 -2.93 -0.02
N ILE A 83 14.33 -2.65 0.80
CA ILE A 83 13.97 -1.31 1.27
C ILE A 83 13.85 -1.30 2.80
N LYS A 84 14.44 -0.27 3.42
CA LYS A 84 14.35 -0.03 4.86
C LYS A 84 14.03 1.43 5.16
N TYR A 85 13.01 1.69 5.98
CA TYR A 85 12.52 3.04 6.33
C TYR A 85 12.15 3.94 5.12
N GLY A 86 11.87 3.35 3.95
CA GLY A 86 11.69 4.08 2.70
C GLY A 86 10.22 4.30 2.34
N SER A 87 9.88 5.45 1.75
CA SER A 87 8.49 5.79 1.41
C SER A 87 8.29 6.29 -0.03
N GLY A 88 7.23 5.83 -0.67
CA GLY A 88 6.87 6.19 -2.04
C GLY A 88 7.86 5.69 -3.11
N ASN A 89 8.70 4.71 -2.82
CA ASN A 89 9.63 4.17 -3.82
C ASN A 89 8.88 3.29 -4.82
N ARG A 90 9.25 3.36 -6.11
CA ARG A 90 8.68 2.53 -7.18
C ARG A 90 9.69 1.48 -7.61
N ILE A 91 9.35 0.20 -7.50
CA ILE A 91 10.23 -0.92 -7.79
C ILE A 91 9.56 -1.87 -8.78
N GLU A 92 10.24 -2.24 -9.86
CA GLU A 92 9.67 -3.24 -10.78
C GLU A 92 9.93 -4.65 -10.26
N ASN A 93 11.18 -4.98 -9.96
CA ASN A 93 11.58 -6.33 -9.52
C ASN A 93 12.31 -6.26 -8.17
N MET A 94 11.89 -7.09 -7.22
CA MET A 94 12.53 -7.25 -5.92
C MET A 94 12.68 -8.73 -5.66
N SER A 95 13.90 -9.25 -5.52
CA SER A 95 14.08 -10.69 -5.32
C SER A 95 15.44 -11.04 -4.75
N GLY A 96 15.52 -12.18 -4.06
CA GLY A 96 16.78 -12.69 -3.52
C GLY A 96 17.41 -11.82 -2.43
N ASN A 97 16.62 -10.92 -1.83
CA ASN A 97 17.01 -10.21 -0.61
C ASN A 97 16.72 -11.10 0.60
N THR A 98 17.43 -10.92 1.71
CA THR A 98 17.08 -11.60 2.96
C THR A 98 15.73 -11.12 3.48
N ALA A 99 15.50 -9.81 3.44
CA ALA A 99 14.22 -9.18 3.59
C ALA A 99 13.97 -8.23 2.41
N ASP A 100 12.79 -8.31 1.80
CA ASP A 100 12.40 -7.37 0.75
C ASP A 100 12.05 -6.01 1.39
N PHE A 101 11.36 -6.07 2.53
CA PHE A 101 10.96 -4.91 3.32
C PHE A 101 11.36 -5.08 4.79
N ASP A 102 11.94 -4.04 5.36
CA ASP A 102 12.30 -4.00 6.78
C ASP A 102 11.96 -2.62 7.37
N THR A 103 10.93 -2.59 8.21
CA THR A 103 10.44 -1.41 8.95
C THR A 103 9.78 -0.32 8.09
N SER A 104 8.91 0.50 8.70
CA SER A 104 7.94 1.44 8.09
C SER A 104 8.24 1.98 6.70
N GLY A 105 7.21 2.03 5.86
CA GLY A 105 7.37 2.54 4.51
C GLY A 105 6.23 2.26 3.56
N THR A 106 6.29 2.90 2.40
CA THR A 106 5.39 2.63 1.29
C THR A 106 6.21 2.33 0.05
N THR A 107 5.94 1.21 -0.59
CA THR A 107 6.56 0.83 -1.86
C THR A 107 5.47 0.52 -2.87
N TYR A 108 5.67 1.01 -4.08
CA TYR A 108 4.83 0.73 -5.23
C TYR A 108 5.58 -0.22 -6.14
N ALA A 109 5.00 -1.38 -6.40
CA ALA A 109 5.48 -2.30 -7.41
C ALA A 109 4.53 -2.35 -8.59
N SER A 110 5.09 -2.14 -9.77
CA SER A 110 4.32 -2.03 -11.02
C SER A 110 5.07 -2.67 -12.17
N GLY A 111 4.39 -3.51 -12.95
CA GLY A 111 4.91 -4.02 -14.22
C GLY A 111 6.12 -4.95 -14.11
N GLY A 112 6.52 -5.37 -12.90
CA GLY A 112 7.60 -6.32 -12.69
C GLY A 112 7.26 -7.40 -11.67
N ILE A 113 8.19 -8.34 -11.48
CA ILE A 113 8.00 -9.54 -10.69
C ILE A 113 8.47 -9.25 -9.26
N ILE A 114 7.51 -8.95 -8.38
CA ILE A 114 7.68 -9.10 -6.94
C ILE A 114 7.48 -10.58 -6.59
N PRO A 115 8.18 -11.14 -5.58
CA PRO A 115 7.98 -12.53 -5.19
C PRO A 115 6.52 -12.72 -4.78
N SER A 116 5.95 -13.90 -5.04
CA SER A 116 4.56 -14.22 -4.67
C SER A 116 4.28 -14.02 -3.18
N THR A 117 5.32 -14.14 -2.36
CA THR A 117 5.33 -13.90 -0.92
C THR A 117 6.58 -13.08 -0.59
N PRO A 118 6.53 -11.75 -0.68
CA PRO A 118 7.65 -10.90 -0.32
C PRO A 118 8.00 -11.09 1.16
N VAL A 119 9.28 -11.06 1.49
CA VAL A 119 9.72 -11.19 2.88
C VAL A 119 9.59 -9.82 3.56
N ASN A 120 8.56 -9.66 4.38
CA ASN A 120 8.31 -8.46 5.17
C ASN A 120 8.71 -8.70 6.63
N ASN A 121 9.81 -8.10 7.09
CA ASN A 121 10.26 -8.20 8.48
C ASN A 121 9.47 -7.29 9.44
N SER A 122 8.58 -6.44 8.92
CA SER A 122 7.67 -5.61 9.74
C SER A 122 6.42 -6.37 10.20
N LEU A 123 6.23 -7.63 9.78
CA LEU A 123 5.17 -8.47 10.33
C LEU A 123 5.32 -8.52 11.86
N ASP A 124 4.20 -8.36 12.57
CA ASP A 124 4.15 -8.34 14.04
C ASP A 124 4.87 -7.17 14.75
N GLN A 125 5.28 -6.12 14.05
CA GLN A 125 5.81 -4.90 14.67
C GLN A 125 4.72 -3.85 14.91
N ASP A 126 4.47 -3.50 16.17
CA ASP A 126 3.49 -2.49 16.56
C ASP A 126 3.84 -1.08 16.04
N GLY A 127 2.86 -0.41 15.46
CA GLY A 127 2.99 0.97 14.96
C GLY A 127 3.73 1.13 13.63
N GLU A 128 4.38 0.06 13.14
CA GLU A 128 5.23 0.05 11.94
C GLU A 128 4.47 -0.44 10.71
N ALA A 129 3.70 0.46 10.09
CA ALA A 129 2.97 0.15 8.87
C ALA A 129 3.89 0.17 7.64
N THR A 130 4.03 -0.99 7.00
CA THR A 130 4.64 -1.17 5.69
C THR A 130 3.55 -1.52 4.69
N PHE A 131 3.57 -0.88 3.52
CA PHE A 131 2.66 -1.18 2.42
C PHE A 131 3.44 -1.46 1.15
N LEU A 132 3.19 -2.61 0.53
CA LEU A 132 3.62 -2.93 -0.82
C LEU A 132 2.40 -3.08 -1.71
N PHE A 133 2.20 -2.11 -2.59
CA PHE A 133 1.16 -2.14 -3.61
C PHE A 133 1.70 -2.84 -4.85
N SER A 134 1.16 -4.01 -5.19
CA SER A 134 1.56 -4.80 -6.36
C SER A 134 0.45 -4.81 -7.40
N GLU A 135 0.72 -4.22 -8.55
CA GLU A 135 -0.09 -4.39 -9.76
C GLU A 135 0.41 -5.63 -10.53
N ASP A 136 -0.50 -6.34 -11.22
CA ASP A 136 -0.21 -7.54 -12.01
C ASP A 136 0.63 -8.60 -11.26
N HIS A 137 0.27 -8.83 -9.99
CA HIS A 137 1.06 -9.60 -9.05
C HIS A 137 1.43 -11.00 -9.58
N ALA A 138 2.67 -11.42 -9.34
CA ALA A 138 3.24 -12.67 -9.83
C ALA A 138 3.13 -12.88 -11.36
N GLY A 139 3.03 -11.79 -12.14
CA GLY A 139 2.89 -11.83 -13.59
C GLY A 139 1.47 -12.14 -14.07
N VAL A 140 0.48 -12.11 -13.18
CA VAL A 140 -0.93 -12.32 -13.54
C VAL A 140 -1.60 -10.96 -13.77
N PHE A 141 -1.95 -10.68 -15.02
CA PHE A 141 -2.60 -9.43 -15.39
C PHE A 141 -3.89 -9.18 -14.57
N GLY A 142 -4.01 -7.99 -14.00
CA GLY A 142 -5.16 -7.59 -13.19
C GLY A 142 -5.18 -8.16 -11.77
N ALA A 143 -4.17 -8.92 -11.34
CA ALA A 143 -4.05 -9.40 -9.97
C ALA A 143 -3.48 -8.31 -9.07
N GLN A 144 -4.34 -7.40 -8.60
CA GLN A 144 -3.94 -6.40 -7.61
C GLN A 144 -3.81 -7.02 -6.22
N LYS A 145 -2.70 -6.75 -5.55
CA LYS A 145 -2.47 -7.17 -4.15
C LYS A 145 -1.74 -6.08 -3.37
N ILE A 146 -2.12 -5.93 -2.12
CA ILE A 146 -1.43 -5.09 -1.14
C ILE A 146 -0.91 -6.01 -0.05
N PHE A 147 0.41 -6.09 0.10
CA PHE A 147 1.03 -6.73 1.27
C PHE A 147 1.25 -5.67 2.34
N GLN A 148 0.78 -5.93 3.56
CA GLN A 148 0.83 -4.97 4.66
C GLN A 148 1.38 -5.62 5.92
N SER A 149 1.88 -4.81 6.86
CA SER A 149 2.41 -5.32 8.14
C SER A 149 1.37 -6.08 8.97
N PHE A 150 0.08 -5.77 8.79
CA PHE A 150 -1.01 -6.27 9.65
C PHE A 150 -2.00 -7.19 8.92
N GLY A 151 -1.78 -7.44 7.63
CA GLY A 151 -2.66 -8.24 6.78
C GLY A 151 -2.44 -7.94 5.30
N ASP A 152 -3.20 -8.62 4.45
CA ASP A 152 -3.19 -8.41 3.01
C ASP A 152 -4.54 -7.86 2.55
N ALA A 153 -4.51 -7.09 1.46
CA ALA A 153 -5.71 -6.80 0.65
C ALA A 153 -5.52 -7.39 -0.74
N ILE A 154 -6.46 -8.21 -1.18
CA ILE A 154 -6.34 -9.02 -2.40
C ILE A 154 -7.58 -8.80 -3.26
N LYS A 155 -7.38 -8.60 -4.56
CA LYS A 155 -8.49 -8.72 -5.50
C LYS A 155 -8.76 -10.18 -5.82
N CYS A 156 -9.98 -10.64 -5.59
CA CYS A 156 -10.43 -12.00 -5.91
C CYS A 156 -11.70 -11.97 -6.77
N ALA A 157 -12.00 -13.07 -7.48
CA ALA A 157 -13.26 -13.21 -8.19
C ALA A 157 -14.37 -13.62 -7.20
N ALA A 158 -15.57 -13.08 -7.35
CA ALA A 158 -16.72 -13.53 -6.59
C ALA A 158 -17.14 -14.96 -7.01
N GLY A 159 -17.65 -15.76 -6.07
CA GLY A 159 -18.20 -17.08 -6.35
C GLY A 159 -17.17 -18.20 -6.51
N GLU A 160 -15.93 -18.01 -6.04
CA GLU A 160 -14.91 -19.09 -6.03
C GLU A 160 -15.18 -20.20 -5.00
N GLY A 161 -16.22 -20.06 -4.17
CA GLY A 161 -16.59 -20.98 -3.10
C GLY A 161 -16.01 -20.57 -1.74
N ASP A 162 -16.51 -21.19 -0.66
CA ASP A 162 -16.16 -20.84 0.72
C ASP A 162 -14.63 -20.81 0.94
N PRO A 163 -14.04 -19.71 1.45
CA PRO A 163 -14.70 -18.56 2.07
C PRO A 163 -15.07 -17.38 1.18
N THR A 164 -14.85 -17.43 -0.13
CA THR A 164 -15.17 -16.32 -1.03
C THR A 164 -16.68 -16.19 -1.24
N PRO A 165 -17.30 -15.01 -0.98
CA PRO A 165 -18.72 -14.78 -1.21
C PRO A 165 -19.12 -14.94 -2.67
N ASN A 166 -20.40 -15.21 -2.91
CA ASN A 166 -21.01 -15.09 -4.23
C ASN A 166 -21.09 -13.61 -4.64
N GLN A 167 -21.30 -13.36 -5.93
CA GLN A 167 -21.49 -12.00 -6.43
C GLN A 167 -22.80 -11.41 -5.87
N ARG A 168 -22.71 -10.22 -5.26
CA ARG A 168 -23.89 -9.43 -4.90
C ARG A 168 -24.74 -9.15 -6.13
N SER A 169 -26.06 -9.25 -6.03
CA SER A 169 -26.96 -8.89 -7.13
C SER A 169 -26.73 -7.45 -7.59
N GLY A 170 -26.37 -7.27 -8.86
CA GLY A 170 -26.00 -5.96 -9.44
C GLY A 170 -24.65 -5.40 -8.96
N GLY A 171 -23.87 -6.19 -8.21
CA GLY A 171 -22.52 -5.86 -7.73
C GLY A 171 -21.42 -6.22 -8.73
N ASN A 172 -20.17 -6.02 -8.32
CA ASN A 172 -19.00 -6.34 -9.13
C ASN A 172 -18.73 -7.86 -9.18
N ASP A 173 -18.14 -8.36 -10.26
CA ASP A 173 -17.69 -9.77 -10.38
C ASP A 173 -16.35 -10.01 -9.65
N THR A 174 -15.71 -8.94 -9.20
CA THR A 174 -14.49 -8.96 -8.39
C THR A 174 -14.71 -8.28 -7.04
N LEU A 175 -14.11 -8.86 -6.01
CA LEU A 175 -14.18 -8.39 -4.63
C LEU A 175 -12.80 -7.96 -4.13
N ILE A 176 -12.80 -7.19 -3.05
CA ILE A 176 -11.60 -6.93 -2.26
C ILE A 176 -11.69 -7.79 -1.00
N GLU A 177 -10.77 -8.72 -0.85
CA GLU A 177 -10.59 -9.55 0.34
C GLU A 177 -9.52 -8.93 1.24
N LEU A 178 -9.86 -8.70 2.51
CA LEU A 178 -8.91 -8.44 3.58
C LEU A 178 -8.68 -9.76 4.32
N SER A 179 -7.46 -10.28 4.29
CA SER A 179 -7.13 -11.56 4.91
C SER A 179 -5.66 -11.63 5.32
N ASN A 180 -5.18 -12.82 5.71
CA ASN A 180 -3.84 -13.01 6.27
C ASN A 180 -3.56 -12.03 7.44
N LEU A 181 -4.59 -11.77 8.27
CA LEU A 181 -4.54 -10.80 9.34
C LEU A 181 -3.47 -11.21 10.37
N GLN A 182 -2.76 -10.22 10.91
CA GLN A 182 -1.73 -10.43 11.95
C GLN A 182 -2.28 -10.12 13.33
N ALA A 183 -1.81 -10.83 14.37
CA ALA A 183 -2.36 -10.71 15.72
C ALA A 183 -2.21 -9.30 16.32
N ASN A 184 -1.12 -8.63 15.96
CA ASN A 184 -0.84 -7.26 16.37
C ASN A 184 -1.76 -6.21 15.70
N LEU A 185 -2.60 -6.57 14.72
CA LEU A 185 -3.62 -5.67 14.17
C LEU A 185 -4.49 -5.05 15.27
N SER A 186 -4.82 -5.84 16.31
CA SER A 186 -5.58 -5.37 17.48
C SER A 186 -4.74 -4.72 18.58
N GLY A 187 -3.48 -4.37 18.29
CA GLY A 187 -2.53 -3.79 19.25
C GLY A 187 -2.86 -2.37 19.72
N GLY A 188 -3.90 -1.72 19.16
CA GLY A 188 -4.41 -0.43 19.64
C GLY A 188 -3.61 0.81 19.20
N TYR A 189 -2.56 0.64 18.41
CA TYR A 189 -1.87 1.76 17.76
C TYR A 189 -2.65 2.23 16.53
N ALA A 190 -2.72 3.54 16.30
CA ALA A 190 -3.45 4.11 15.16
C ALA A 190 -2.99 3.61 13.78
N ASN A 191 -1.74 3.15 13.68
CA ASN A 191 -1.17 2.60 12.46
C ASN A 191 -1.39 1.08 12.30
N ASN A 192 -1.86 0.38 13.33
CA ASN A 192 -2.16 -1.05 13.25
C ASN A 192 -3.48 -1.21 12.49
N LYS A 193 -3.40 -1.22 11.17
CA LYS A 193 -4.56 -1.28 10.28
C LYS A 193 -4.28 -2.03 8.99
N VAL A 194 -5.32 -2.62 8.42
CA VAL A 194 -5.32 -3.16 7.06
C VAL A 194 -6.16 -2.23 6.19
N LEU A 195 -5.55 -1.71 5.13
CA LEU A 195 -6.22 -0.87 4.13
C LEU A 195 -6.80 -1.75 3.03
N ALA A 196 -8.03 -1.47 2.62
CA ALA A 196 -8.66 -2.16 1.49
C ALA A 196 -8.06 -1.77 0.13
N TRP A 197 -7.54 -0.54 0.02
CA TRP A 197 -6.91 -0.03 -1.19
C TRP A 197 -5.89 1.05 -0.85
N GLU A 198 -5.11 1.46 -1.86
CA GLU A 198 -4.15 2.55 -1.70
C GLU A 198 -4.86 3.87 -1.32
N PRO A 199 -4.36 4.59 -0.30
CA PRO A 199 -4.89 5.89 0.10
C PRO A 199 -5.10 6.82 -1.10
N ARG A 200 -6.25 7.48 -1.15
CA ARG A 200 -6.65 8.40 -2.23
C ARG A 200 -6.85 7.79 -3.62
N LYS A 201 -6.87 6.46 -3.80
CA LYS A 201 -7.20 5.86 -5.11
C LYS A 201 -8.69 5.88 -5.43
N VAL A 202 -9.54 5.52 -4.47
CA VAL A 202 -11.00 5.54 -4.65
C VAL A 202 -11.49 6.98 -4.49
N ARG A 203 -11.85 7.60 -5.60
CA ARG A 203 -12.28 9.01 -5.65
C ARG A 203 -13.52 9.18 -6.49
N ILE A 204 -14.47 9.96 -5.99
CA ILE A 204 -15.70 10.29 -6.70
C ILE A 204 -15.84 11.80 -6.75
N LEU A 205 -16.14 12.32 -7.93
CA LEU A 205 -16.36 13.75 -8.12
C LEU A 205 -17.74 14.10 -7.57
N ALA A 206 -17.78 15.00 -6.58
CA ALA A 206 -19.01 15.48 -5.99
C ALA A 206 -19.27 16.95 -6.36
N THR A 207 -20.55 17.31 -6.43
CA THR A 207 -21.00 18.65 -6.79
C THR A 207 -21.35 19.45 -5.53
N SER A 208 -20.89 20.70 -5.48
CA SER A 208 -21.19 21.62 -4.37
C SER A 208 -22.69 21.67 -4.03
N GLY A 209 -23.02 21.57 -2.74
CA GLY A 209 -24.38 21.69 -2.21
C GLY A 209 -25.30 20.50 -2.47
N VAL A 210 -24.80 19.43 -3.08
CA VAL A 210 -25.57 18.21 -3.36
C VAL A 210 -25.24 17.15 -2.31
N SER A 211 -26.20 16.87 -1.43
CA SER A 211 -26.08 15.79 -0.44
C SER A 211 -26.25 14.43 -1.13
N LYS A 212 -25.33 13.52 -0.87
CA LYS A 212 -25.35 12.13 -1.36
C LYS A 212 -24.88 11.16 -0.28
N THR A 213 -25.45 9.97 -0.27
CA THR A 213 -24.99 8.84 0.54
C THR A 213 -24.15 7.91 -0.32
N TYR A 214 -22.99 7.50 0.21
CA TYR A 214 -22.04 6.62 -0.46
C TYR A 214 -21.92 5.34 0.35
N ARG A 215 -22.29 4.21 -0.25
CA ARG A 215 -22.37 2.91 0.43
C ARG A 215 -21.47 1.88 -0.23
N PHE A 216 -20.71 1.15 0.58
CA PHE A 216 -19.93 -0.01 0.19
C PHE A 216 -20.48 -1.25 0.91
N TYR A 217 -20.83 -2.29 0.16
CA TYR A 217 -21.35 -3.53 0.72
C TYR A 217 -20.21 -4.41 1.25
N ILE A 218 -20.42 -5.02 2.42
CA ILE A 218 -19.40 -5.78 3.14
C ILE A 218 -19.96 -7.11 3.62
N GLN A 219 -19.14 -8.16 3.50
CA GLN A 219 -19.28 -9.41 4.25
C GLN A 219 -18.10 -9.60 5.18
N SER A 220 -18.34 -10.21 6.34
CA SER A 220 -17.26 -10.61 7.26
C SER A 220 -17.49 -12.01 7.79
N THR A 221 -16.41 -12.77 7.95
CA THR A 221 -16.43 -14.10 8.58
C THR A 221 -16.36 -14.04 10.11
N PHE A 222 -16.31 -12.84 10.69
CA PHE A 222 -16.27 -12.57 12.12
C PHE A 222 -16.96 -11.22 12.42
N ALA A 223 -17.41 -11.02 13.66
CA ALA A 223 -18.09 -9.79 14.04
C ALA A 223 -17.10 -8.62 14.19
N LEU A 224 -17.54 -7.42 13.83
CA LEU A 224 -16.80 -6.16 13.87
C LEU A 224 -17.70 -5.06 14.44
N THR A 225 -17.17 -4.30 15.38
CA THR A 225 -17.77 -3.05 15.86
C THR A 225 -17.41 -1.88 14.94
N ALA A 226 -18.08 -0.74 15.13
CA ALA A 226 -17.85 0.49 14.36
C ALA A 226 -16.42 1.05 14.51
N ASP A 227 -15.71 0.72 15.60
CA ASP A 227 -14.31 1.13 15.77
C ASP A 227 -13.30 0.14 15.15
N GLU A 228 -13.77 -1.06 14.80
CA GLU A 228 -12.94 -2.14 14.27
C GLU A 228 -12.93 -2.19 12.74
N ILE A 229 -13.93 -1.59 12.08
CA ILE A 229 -13.96 -1.37 10.64
C ILE A 229 -14.60 -0.03 10.32
N LYS A 230 -13.95 0.79 9.47
CA LYS A 230 -14.42 2.14 9.15
C LYS A 230 -14.36 2.44 7.67
N LEU A 231 -15.44 2.99 7.11
CA LEU A 231 -15.40 3.76 5.87
C LEU A 231 -15.09 5.21 6.24
N LYS A 232 -13.99 5.72 5.69
CA LYS A 232 -13.53 7.08 5.88
C LYS A 232 -13.68 7.84 4.59
N ALA A 233 -14.22 9.06 4.67
CA ALA A 233 -14.32 9.95 3.52
C ALA A 233 -13.77 11.34 3.83
N LEU A 234 -12.82 11.76 3.01
CA LEU A 234 -12.25 13.10 3.05
C LEU A 234 -12.90 13.96 1.97
N TYR A 235 -13.47 15.10 2.36
CA TYR A 235 -14.13 16.04 1.46
C TYR A 235 -13.98 17.50 1.90
N HIS A 236 -14.40 18.45 1.09
CA HIS A 236 -14.41 19.87 1.45
C HIS A 236 -15.78 20.29 2.03
N ALA A 237 -15.87 20.38 3.36
CA ALA A 237 -17.09 20.82 4.05
C ALA A 237 -17.26 22.35 4.11
N SER A 238 -16.23 23.12 3.73
CA SER A 238 -16.26 24.59 3.73
C SER A 238 -15.98 25.16 2.34
N GLY A 239 -16.76 26.19 1.97
CA GLY A 239 -16.54 26.96 0.74
C GLY A 239 -15.36 27.93 0.83
N ALA A 240 -15.01 28.36 2.04
CA ALA A 240 -13.98 29.36 2.29
C ALA A 240 -12.58 28.75 2.47
N ASN A 241 -12.50 27.52 3.00
CA ASN A 241 -11.24 26.85 3.31
C ASN A 241 -10.92 25.74 2.30
N THR A 242 -9.64 25.36 2.24
CA THR A 242 -9.13 24.22 1.46
C THR A 242 -8.84 22.99 2.33
N GLU A 243 -9.13 23.10 3.63
CA GLU A 243 -8.96 21.99 4.56
C GLU A 243 -9.91 20.84 4.22
N TRP A 244 -9.42 19.63 4.44
CA TRP A 244 -10.18 18.41 4.28
C TRP A 244 -10.91 18.10 5.59
N THR A 245 -12.17 17.74 5.47
CA THR A 245 -13.00 17.24 6.58
C THR A 245 -13.12 15.73 6.43
N LEU A 246 -12.87 15.01 7.53
CA LEU A 246 -13.08 13.58 7.64
C LEU A 246 -14.48 13.31 8.18
N ILE A 247 -15.21 12.43 7.52
CA ILE A 247 -16.38 11.74 8.08
C ILE A 247 -16.09 10.24 8.10
N GLU A 248 -16.54 9.57 9.16
CA GLU A 248 -16.40 8.13 9.34
C GLU A 248 -17.80 7.53 9.41
N SER A 249 -17.93 6.30 8.93
CA SER A 249 -19.12 5.49 9.11
C SER A 249 -19.20 4.94 10.54
N ASP A 250 -20.38 4.46 10.96
CA ASP A 250 -20.67 4.06 12.35
C ASP A 250 -21.36 2.68 12.47
N GLU A 251 -21.37 1.88 11.40
CA GLU A 251 -22.03 0.59 11.37
C GLU A 251 -21.22 -0.51 12.06
N THR A 252 -21.93 -1.46 12.65
CA THR A 252 -21.38 -2.73 13.11
C THR A 252 -21.63 -3.82 12.07
N ILE A 253 -20.66 -4.70 11.84
CA ILE A 253 -20.80 -5.84 10.93
C ILE A 253 -20.88 -7.14 11.73
N THR A 254 -21.95 -7.90 11.59
CA THR A 254 -22.08 -9.24 12.16
C THR A 254 -21.38 -10.27 11.28
N VAL A 255 -21.14 -11.46 11.84
CA VAL A 255 -20.71 -12.62 11.06
C VAL A 255 -21.73 -12.87 9.96
N ARG A 256 -21.26 -13.13 8.73
CA ARG A 256 -22.13 -13.47 7.62
C ARG A 256 -22.88 -14.78 7.89
N ASP A 257 -24.12 -14.87 7.41
CA ASP A 257 -24.93 -16.09 7.52
C ASP A 257 -24.55 -17.13 6.46
N ASP A 258 -24.30 -16.66 5.22
CA ASP A 258 -23.92 -17.50 4.08
C ASP A 258 -23.07 -16.72 3.06
N LEU A 259 -22.87 -17.28 1.86
CA LEU A 259 -22.07 -16.66 0.80
C LEU A 259 -22.83 -15.57 0.02
N ASP A 260 -24.15 -15.48 0.16
CA ASP A 260 -25.02 -14.51 -0.52
C ASP A 260 -25.42 -13.33 0.39
N ASP A 261 -25.05 -13.37 1.68
CA ASP A 261 -25.34 -12.35 2.71
C ASP A 261 -24.70 -10.98 2.44
N TRP A 262 -25.24 -10.24 1.49
CA TRP A 262 -24.82 -8.88 1.16
C TRP A 262 -25.78 -7.83 1.74
N ASP A 263 -26.36 -8.10 2.91
CA ASP A 263 -27.30 -7.19 3.54
C ASP A 263 -26.61 -6.10 4.38
N GLN A 264 -25.31 -6.27 4.64
CA GLN A 264 -24.50 -5.37 5.47
C GLN A 264 -23.63 -4.43 4.62
N TYR A 265 -23.34 -3.26 5.16
CA TYR A 265 -22.62 -2.20 4.45
C TYR A 265 -22.00 -1.19 5.42
N LEU A 266 -21.07 -0.40 4.88
CA LEU A 266 -20.61 0.86 5.48
C LEU A 266 -21.09 2.02 4.63
N GLU A 267 -21.58 3.09 5.23
CA GLU A 267 -22.00 4.27 4.49
C GLU A 267 -21.65 5.61 5.16
N VAL A 268 -21.54 6.64 4.32
CA VAL A 268 -21.39 8.02 4.78
C VAL A 268 -22.28 8.93 3.94
N THR A 269 -22.91 9.91 4.58
CA THR A 269 -23.68 10.95 3.89
C THR A 269 -22.91 12.26 3.87
N ILE A 270 -22.66 12.78 2.67
CA ILE A 270 -21.78 13.93 2.44
C ILE A 270 -22.52 15.00 1.66
N ASN A 271 -22.48 16.23 2.17
CA ASN A 271 -22.89 17.44 1.46
C ASN A 271 -21.67 18.37 1.32
N PRO A 272 -20.96 18.36 0.18
CA PRO A 272 -19.74 19.13 0.03
C PRO A 272 -20.07 20.61 -0.21
N ALA A 273 -19.29 21.52 0.37
CA ALA A 273 -19.45 22.96 0.15
C ALA A 273 -18.75 23.46 -1.12
N ARG A 274 -18.02 22.58 -1.82
CA ARG A 274 -17.31 22.86 -3.07
C ARG A 274 -17.36 21.65 -3.99
N THR A 275 -17.44 21.90 -5.29
CA THR A 275 -17.27 20.83 -6.29
C THR A 275 -15.83 20.34 -6.23
N GLY A 276 -15.63 19.03 -6.07
CA GLY A 276 -14.32 18.45 -5.85
C GLY A 276 -14.38 16.95 -5.62
N TRP A 277 -13.20 16.35 -5.47
CA TRP A 277 -13.07 14.92 -5.20
C TRP A 277 -13.40 14.62 -3.73
N ILE A 278 -14.22 13.61 -3.51
CA ILE A 278 -14.28 12.89 -2.23
C ILE A 278 -13.30 11.73 -2.34
N MET A 279 -12.47 11.53 -1.32
CA MET A 279 -11.53 10.41 -1.24
C MET A 279 -12.02 9.42 -0.18
N PHE A 280 -12.16 8.15 -0.57
CA PHE A 280 -12.63 7.09 0.33
C PHE A 280 -11.49 6.16 0.72
N GLU A 281 -11.54 5.66 1.96
CA GLU A 281 -10.64 4.65 2.52
C GLU A 281 -11.48 3.68 3.37
N ILE A 282 -11.20 2.38 3.31
CA ILE A 282 -11.73 1.40 4.27
C ILE A 282 -10.55 0.84 5.06
N GLU A 283 -10.69 0.90 6.39
CA GLU A 283 -9.65 0.50 7.35
C GLU A 283 -10.23 -0.55 8.31
N LEU A 284 -9.52 -1.68 8.45
CA LEU A 284 -9.81 -2.75 9.40
C LEU A 284 -8.78 -2.72 10.54
N TYR A 285 -9.23 -2.93 11.78
CA TYR A 285 -8.44 -2.84 13.01
C TYR A 285 -8.55 -4.07 13.94
N LEU A 286 -9.41 -5.03 13.61
CA LEU A 286 -9.57 -6.25 14.42
C LEU A 286 -8.91 -7.46 13.76
N TYR A 287 -8.12 -8.18 14.54
CA TYR A 287 -7.62 -9.51 14.22
C TYR A 287 -8.65 -10.58 14.58
N SER A 288 -8.86 -11.51 13.65
CA SER A 288 -9.47 -12.80 13.92
C SER A 288 -8.66 -13.89 13.22
N VAL A 289 -8.43 -15.01 13.92
CA VAL A 289 -7.63 -16.13 13.39
C VAL A 289 -8.30 -16.68 12.13
N GLY A 290 -7.63 -16.55 10.99
CA GLY A 290 -8.19 -16.97 9.69
C GLY A 290 -9.37 -16.12 9.21
N GLY A 291 -9.67 -15.03 9.91
CA GLY A 291 -10.74 -14.10 9.59
C GLY A 291 -10.50 -13.40 8.26
N ARG A 292 -11.60 -13.18 7.55
CA ARG A 292 -11.68 -12.51 6.24
C ARG A 292 -12.83 -11.53 6.21
N VAL A 293 -12.57 -10.38 5.59
CA VAL A 293 -13.57 -9.35 5.26
C VAL A 293 -13.59 -9.19 3.74
N TYR A 294 -14.77 -9.12 3.16
CA TYR A 294 -14.97 -8.97 1.72
C TYR A 294 -15.75 -7.68 1.45
N ILE A 295 -15.29 -6.90 0.47
CA ILE A 295 -15.89 -5.63 0.09
C ILE A 295 -16.25 -5.72 -1.38
N ASP A 296 -17.50 -5.40 -1.72
CA ASP A 296 -17.87 -5.12 -3.11
C ASP A 296 -17.37 -3.71 -3.47
N PRO A 297 -16.43 -3.57 -4.43
CA PRO A 297 -15.89 -2.27 -4.81
C PRO A 297 -16.92 -1.38 -5.53
N LEU A 298 -18.08 -1.91 -5.95
CA LEU A 298 -19.13 -1.11 -6.57
C LEU A 298 -19.88 -0.27 -5.53
N VAL A 299 -19.49 0.99 -5.41
CA VAL A 299 -20.16 1.99 -4.58
C VAL A 299 -21.59 2.24 -5.06
N VAL A 300 -22.54 2.25 -4.13
CA VAL A 300 -23.91 2.70 -4.38
C VAL A 300 -24.03 4.15 -3.92
N ILE A 301 -24.56 5.00 -4.81
CA ILE A 301 -24.73 6.44 -4.56
C ILE A 301 -26.22 6.79 -4.67
N SER A 302 -26.79 7.31 -3.58
CA SER A 302 -28.19 7.77 -3.51
C SER A 302 -28.30 9.23 -3.14
#